data_AF-A0A1B2IY49-F1
#
_entry.id   AF-A0A1B2IY49-F1
#
_cell.length_a   1.000
_cell.length_b   1.000
_cell.length_c   1.000
_cell.angle_alpha   90.00
_cell.angle_beta   90.00
_cell.angle_gamma   90.00
#
_symmetry.space_group_name_H-M   'P 1'
#
loop_
_entity.id
_entity.type
_entity.pdbx_description
1 polymer ?
#
loop_
_entity_poly.entity_id
_entity_poly.type
_entity_poly.pdbx_seq_one_letter_code
_entity_poly.pdbx_strand_id
1 'polypeptide(L)'
;MVVPVKNSFSKTMRTLYVTYHTISNGKVGKTNYKLSIYKKTSSTYSAKLTKYKSGRAVNIKGTTYTFTKTKSSPAKSYVNTYTKPIFQKSLQDQYEAAVQKQYQDYLAKGENVEDPSEDTDLQSQITDKVNSGTTTAINQLVDSFNS
;
A
#
# COMPACT_ATOMS: atom_id res chain seq x y z
N MET A 1 -9.69 6.20 -3.64
CA MET A 1 -10.44 5.38 -4.63
C MET A 1 -10.49 6.13 -5.96
N VAL A 2 -10.62 5.44 -7.09
CA VAL A 2 -10.75 6.07 -8.42
C VAL A 2 -12.01 5.57 -9.11
N VAL A 3 -12.65 6.43 -9.91
CA VAL A 3 -13.84 6.09 -10.69
C VAL A 3 -13.55 6.30 -12.17
N PRO A 4 -13.71 5.28 -13.04
CA PRO A 4 -13.55 5.46 -14.47
C PRO A 4 -14.67 6.34 -15.02
N VAL A 5 -14.28 7.31 -15.83
CA VAL A 5 -15.18 8.27 -16.50
C VAL A 5 -15.36 7.89 -17.96
N LYS A 6 -14.26 7.51 -18.61
CA LYS A 6 -14.25 7.16 -20.03
C LYS A 6 -13.14 6.16 -20.34
N ASN A 7 -13.49 5.11 -21.06
CA ASN A 7 -12.54 4.13 -21.59
C ASN A 7 -12.60 4.15 -23.12
N SER A 8 -11.45 4.02 -23.77
CA SER A 8 -11.38 3.92 -25.23
C SER A 8 -10.16 3.12 -25.67
N PHE A 9 -10.24 2.51 -26.84
CA PHE A 9 -9.12 1.79 -27.45
C PHE A 9 -8.54 2.60 -28.62
N SER A 10 -7.25 2.40 -28.92
CA SER A 10 -6.67 2.85 -30.18
C SER A 10 -7.34 2.14 -31.36
N LYS A 11 -7.23 2.70 -32.57
CA LYS A 11 -7.73 2.06 -33.81
C LYS A 11 -7.22 0.63 -33.99
N THR A 12 -5.97 0.38 -33.59
CA THR A 12 -5.32 -0.94 -33.64
C THR A 12 -5.69 -1.87 -32.49
N MET A 13 -6.52 -1.41 -31.55
CA MET A 13 -6.88 -2.08 -30.29
C MET A 13 -5.68 -2.50 -29.41
N ARG A 14 -4.50 -1.93 -29.66
CA ARG A 14 -3.29 -2.21 -28.86
C ARG A 14 -3.15 -1.30 -27.65
N THR A 15 -3.78 -0.13 -27.64
CA THR A 15 -3.69 0.79 -26.50
C THR A 15 -5.06 1.00 -25.89
N LEU A 16 -5.19 0.72 -24.59
CA LEU A 16 -6.32 1.14 -23.77
C LEU A 16 -6.00 2.51 -23.17
N TYR A 17 -6.90 3.47 -23.34
CA TYR A 17 -6.89 4.76 -22.67
C TYR A 17 -8.03 4.81 -21.66
N VAL A 18 -7.70 5.12 -20.42
CA VAL A 18 -8.66 5.27 -19.32
C VAL A 18 -8.57 6.69 -18.79
N THR A 19 -9.72 7.35 -18.71
CA THR A 19 -9.90 8.62 -18.00
C THR A 19 -10.65 8.33 -16.70
N TYR A 20 -10.16 8.84 -15.58
CA TYR A 20 -10.74 8.60 -14.26
C TYR A 20 -10.74 9.87 -13.39
N HIS A 21 -11.65 9.91 -12.42
CA HIS A 21 -11.65 10.86 -11.32
C HIS A 21 -11.16 10.19 -10.05
N THR A 22 -10.56 10.97 -9.16
CA THR A 22 -10.21 10.52 -7.80
C THR A 22 -11.36 10.84 -6.85
N ILE A 23 -11.65 9.92 -5.93
CA ILE A 23 -12.53 10.18 -4.79
C ILE A 23 -11.68 10.52 -3.57
N SER A 24 -11.99 11.64 -2.92
CA SER A 24 -11.42 12.04 -1.64
C SER A 24 -12.55 12.47 -0.70
N ASN A 25 -12.55 11.95 0.53
CA ASN A 25 -13.56 12.23 1.56
C ASN A 25 -15.01 12.09 1.05
N GLY A 26 -15.28 11.01 0.31
CA GLY A 26 -16.61 10.71 -0.26
C GLY A 26 -17.03 11.58 -1.45
N LYS A 27 -16.22 12.55 -1.88
CA LYS A 27 -16.52 13.45 -3.01
C LYS A 27 -15.71 13.08 -4.25
N VAL A 28 -16.36 13.01 -5.40
CA VAL A 28 -15.70 12.81 -6.70
C VAL A 28 -15.02 14.12 -7.10
N GLY A 29 -13.71 14.08 -7.30
CA GLY A 29 -12.93 15.21 -7.78
C GLY A 29 -13.26 15.56 -9.23
N LYS A 30 -13.11 16.83 -9.61
CA LYS A 30 -13.42 17.33 -10.96
C LYS A 30 -12.29 17.10 -11.98
N THR A 31 -11.09 16.77 -11.51
CA THR A 31 -9.90 16.62 -12.36
C THR A 31 -9.93 15.30 -13.12
N ASN A 32 -9.83 15.37 -14.44
CA ASN A 32 -9.67 14.20 -15.30
C ASN A 32 -8.21 13.72 -15.29
N TYR A 33 -7.97 12.57 -14.68
CA TYR A 33 -6.70 11.87 -14.78
C TYR A 33 -6.76 10.88 -15.94
N LYS A 34 -5.63 10.69 -16.63
CA LYS A 34 -5.54 9.80 -17.79
C LYS A 34 -4.41 8.80 -17.60
N LEU A 35 -4.68 7.54 -17.88
CA LEU A 35 -3.67 6.50 -17.99
C LEU A 35 -3.78 5.78 -19.33
N SER A 36 -2.66 5.20 -19.78
CA SER A 36 -2.63 4.35 -20.97
C SER A 36 -1.91 3.04 -20.71
N ILE A 37 -2.46 1.95 -21.20
CA ILE A 37 -1.84 0.62 -21.20
C ILE A 37 -1.71 0.18 -22.65
N TYR A 38 -0.48 -0.12 -23.07
CA TYR A 38 -0.16 -0.63 -24.40
C TYR A 38 0.13 -2.12 -24.35
N LYS A 39 -0.51 -2.89 -25.24
CA LYS A 39 -0.33 -4.33 -25.41
C LYS A 39 0.83 -4.60 -26.37
N LYS A 40 1.97 -5.01 -25.81
CA LYS A 40 3.16 -5.42 -26.58
C LYS A 40 2.98 -6.80 -27.21
N THR A 41 2.50 -7.77 -26.45
CA THR A 41 2.20 -9.14 -26.90
C THR A 41 0.88 -9.61 -26.27
N SER A 42 0.50 -10.87 -26.43
CA SER A 42 -0.67 -11.44 -25.74
C SER A 42 -0.53 -11.40 -24.21
N SER A 43 0.69 -11.54 -23.70
CA SER A 43 1.02 -11.61 -22.28
C SER A 43 1.78 -10.39 -21.75
N THR A 44 2.35 -9.54 -22.60
CA THR A 44 3.18 -8.41 -22.15
C THR A 44 2.51 -7.08 -22.48
N TYR A 45 2.50 -6.18 -21.49
CA TYR A 45 1.89 -4.87 -21.54
C TYR A 45 2.90 -3.82 -21.09
N SER A 46 2.67 -2.56 -21.42
CA SER A 46 3.44 -1.45 -20.89
C SER A 46 2.55 -0.29 -20.52
N ALA A 47 2.88 0.39 -19.42
CA ALA A 47 2.22 1.60 -18.98
C ALA A 47 3.28 2.66 -18.65
N LYS A 48 2.90 3.94 -18.71
CA LYS A 48 3.78 5.02 -18.29
C LYS A 48 3.50 5.40 -16.85
N LEU A 49 4.55 5.54 -16.05
CA LEU A 49 4.47 6.01 -14.68
C LEU A 49 5.11 7.39 -14.59
N THR A 50 4.40 8.33 -13.99
CA THR A 50 4.94 9.65 -13.64
C THR A 50 5.14 9.75 -12.14
N LYS A 51 6.10 10.57 -11.70
CA LYS A 51 6.26 10.89 -10.27
C LYS A 51 5.04 11.69 -9.82
N TYR A 52 4.42 11.27 -8.72
CA TYR A 52 3.29 11.95 -8.09
C TYR A 52 3.49 11.94 -6.58
N LYS A 53 3.77 13.12 -6.01
CA LYS A 53 4.20 13.28 -4.60
C LYS A 53 5.38 12.34 -4.27
N SER A 54 5.27 11.56 -3.20
CA SER A 54 6.24 10.54 -2.77
C SER A 54 6.17 9.23 -3.58
N GLY A 55 5.21 9.09 -4.50
CA GLY A 55 4.97 7.85 -5.24
C GLY A 55 5.05 7.98 -6.76
N ARG A 56 4.64 6.91 -7.45
CA ARG A 56 4.48 6.86 -8.90
C ARG A 56 3.01 6.57 -9.21
N ALA A 57 2.44 7.28 -10.17
CA ALA A 57 1.07 7.07 -10.63
C ALA A 57 1.06 6.74 -12.12
N VAL A 58 0.14 5.85 -12.53
CA VAL A 58 -0.05 5.53 -13.94
C VAL A 58 -0.59 6.76 -14.67
N ASN A 59 0.07 7.12 -15.77
CA ASN A 59 -0.24 8.30 -16.56
C ASN A 59 -0.03 8.01 -18.05
N ILE A 60 -0.41 8.94 -18.92
CA ILE A 60 -0.08 8.97 -20.34
C ILE A 60 1.33 9.53 -20.62
N LYS A 61 1.96 10.14 -19.61
CA LYS A 61 3.32 10.70 -19.62
C LYS A 61 4.20 10.02 -18.57
N GLY A 62 5.52 10.20 -18.68
CA GLY A 62 6.51 9.64 -17.76
C GLY A 62 7.26 8.45 -18.33
N THR A 63 7.93 7.70 -17.46
CA THR A 63 8.79 6.57 -17.82
C THR A 63 7.94 5.34 -18.14
N THR A 64 8.25 4.67 -19.25
CA THR A 64 7.55 3.44 -19.65
C THR A 64 8.04 2.25 -18.83
N TYR A 65 7.11 1.54 -18.21
CA TYR A 65 7.34 0.27 -17.53
C TYR A 65 6.65 -0.84 -18.29
N THR A 66 7.30 -2.00 -18.39
CA THR A 66 6.76 -3.19 -19.02
C THR A 66 6.40 -4.20 -17.93
N PHE A 67 5.24 -4.82 -18.04
CA PHE A 67 4.77 -5.85 -17.11
C PHE A 67 4.12 -7.00 -17.88
N THR A 68 4.24 -8.20 -17.33
CA THR A 68 3.68 -9.41 -17.92
C THR A 68 2.42 -9.78 -17.15
N LYS A 69 1.35 -10.10 -17.88
CA LYS A 69 0.14 -10.71 -17.34
C LYS A 69 0.50 -12.06 -16.76
N THR A 70 0.42 -12.19 -15.45
CA THR A 70 0.62 -13.44 -14.73
C THR A 70 -0.71 -14.19 -14.61
N LYS A 71 -0.66 -15.52 -14.61
CA LYS A 71 -1.85 -16.37 -14.39
C LYS A 71 -2.27 -16.37 -12.92
N SER A 72 -1.29 -16.37 -12.01
CA SER A 72 -1.48 -16.19 -10.59
C SER A 72 -1.36 -14.72 -10.21
N SER A 73 -2.14 -14.30 -9.22
CA SER A 73 -2.01 -12.95 -8.68
C SER A 73 -0.64 -12.75 -8.03
N PRO A 74 0.12 -11.70 -8.41
CA PRO A 74 1.38 -11.38 -7.76
C PRO A 74 1.16 -10.70 -6.40
N ALA A 75 -0.08 -10.43 -5.99
CA ALA A 75 -0.40 -9.65 -4.79
C ALA A 75 0.31 -10.20 -3.55
N LYS A 76 0.24 -11.51 -3.30
CA LYS A 76 0.90 -12.13 -2.15
C LYS A 76 2.40 -11.89 -2.13
N SER A 77 3.10 -12.11 -3.25
CA SER A 77 4.55 -11.90 -3.32
C SER A 77 4.88 -10.41 -3.18
N TYR A 78 4.20 -9.54 -3.92
CA TYR A 78 4.46 -8.11 -3.93
C TYR A 78 4.22 -7.46 -2.56
N VAL A 79 3.08 -7.77 -1.94
CA VAL A 79 2.72 -7.24 -0.63
C VAL A 79 3.68 -7.75 0.45
N ASN A 80 4.07 -9.03 0.42
CA ASN A 80 5.07 -9.54 1.36
C ASN A 80 6.46 -8.90 1.18
N THR A 81 6.90 -8.65 -0.06
CA THR A 81 8.23 -8.08 -0.31
C THR A 81 8.31 -6.59 0.00
N TYR A 82 7.30 -5.81 -0.40
CA TYR A 82 7.40 -4.34 -0.37
C TYR A 82 6.54 -3.68 0.68
N THR A 83 5.44 -4.31 1.11
CA THR A 83 4.44 -3.70 1.98
C THR A 83 4.56 -4.21 3.42
N LYS A 84 4.87 -5.49 3.62
CA LYS A 84 5.06 -6.10 4.94
C LYS A 84 6.07 -5.35 5.83
N PRO A 85 7.29 -4.98 5.36
CA PRO A 85 8.26 -4.29 6.22
C PRO A 85 7.76 -2.91 6.68
N ILE A 86 6.99 -2.23 5.83
CA ILE A 86 6.43 -0.90 6.14
C ILE A 86 5.35 -1.02 7.22
N PHE A 87 4.46 -2.01 7.11
CA PHE A 87 3.44 -2.27 8.13
C PHE A 87 4.05 -2.71 9.45
N GLN A 88 5.03 -3.63 9.43
CA GLN A 88 5.71 -4.06 10.65
C GLN A 88 6.32 -2.88 11.38
N LYS A 89 7.11 -2.05 10.67
CA LYS A 89 7.71 -0.85 11.26
C LYS A 89 6.66 0.10 11.82
N SER A 90 5.62 0.42 11.04
CA SER A 90 4.60 1.36 11.47
C SER A 90 3.80 0.86 12.69
N LEU A 91 3.56 -0.45 12.81
CA LEU A 91 2.88 -1.03 13.97
C LEU A 91 3.83 -1.09 15.17
N GLN A 92 5.10 -1.46 14.97
CA GLN A 92 6.13 -1.43 16.02
C GLN A 92 6.21 -0.04 16.65
N ASP A 93 6.39 1.00 15.83
CA ASP A 93 6.47 2.39 16.28
C ASP A 93 5.22 2.80 17.09
N GLN A 94 4.03 2.32 16.71
CA GLN A 94 2.77 2.61 17.42
C GLN A 94 2.69 1.92 18.79
N TYR A 95 3.04 0.63 18.85
CA TYR A 95 3.00 -0.12 20.10
C TYR A 95 4.07 0.38 21.08
N GLU A 96 5.30 0.63 20.61
CA GLU A 96 6.37 1.21 21.42
C GLU A 96 5.97 2.58 21.95
N ALA A 97 5.42 3.47 21.11
CA ALA A 97 4.97 4.79 21.57
C ALA A 97 3.84 4.70 22.61
N ALA A 98 2.92 3.75 22.46
CA ALA A 98 1.83 3.55 23.41
C ALA A 98 2.35 3.04 24.77
N VAL A 99 3.26 2.07 24.75
CA VAL A 99 3.90 1.52 25.94
C VAL A 99 4.77 2.57 26.63
N GLN A 100 5.59 3.31 25.88
CA GLN A 100 6.41 4.38 26.42
C GLN A 100 5.56 5.47 27.08
N LYS A 101 4.44 5.84 26.46
CA LYS A 101 3.50 6.79 27.06
C LYS A 101 2.97 6.28 28.40
N GLN A 102 2.58 5.01 28.46
CA GLN A 102 2.07 4.41 29.69
C GLN A 102 3.15 4.33 30.78
N TYR A 103 4.39 4.01 30.42
CA TYR A 103 5.53 4.04 31.33
C TYR A 103 5.76 5.44 31.93
N GLN A 104 5.75 6.49 31.10
CA GLN A 104 5.87 7.87 31.58
C GLN A 104 4.70 8.28 32.50
N ASP A 105 3.47 7.84 32.21
CA ASP A 105 2.31 8.08 33.06
C ASP A 105 2.44 7.41 34.43
N TYR A 106 3.07 6.23 34.52
CA TYR A 106 3.36 5.55 35.80
C TYR A 106 4.47 6.22 36.59
N LEU A 107 5.57 6.60 35.93
CA LEU A 107 6.65 7.37 36.58
C LEU A 107 6.13 8.69 37.16
N ALA A 108 5.25 9.39 36.43
CA ALA A 108 4.64 10.64 36.89
C ALA A 108 3.75 10.46 38.14
N LYS A 109 3.23 9.25 38.38
CA LYS A 109 2.50 8.88 39.60
C LYS A 109 3.40 8.42 40.74
N GLY A 110 4.72 8.38 40.52
CA GLY A 110 5.69 7.87 41.49
C GLY A 110 5.73 6.35 41.59
N GLU A 111 5.18 5.63 40.61
CA GLU A 111 5.26 4.17 40.57
C GLU A 111 6.66 3.73 40.11
N ASN A 112 7.19 2.67 40.75
CA ASN A 112 8.45 2.06 40.35
C ASN A 112 8.16 0.92 39.37
N VAL A 113 8.12 1.25 38.09
CA VAL A 113 7.89 0.32 36.98
C VAL A 113 9.19 0.10 36.21
N GLU A 114 9.38 -1.12 35.71
CA GLU A 114 10.54 -1.46 34.88
C GLU A 114 10.50 -0.71 33.55
N ASP A 115 11.68 -0.40 32.99
CA ASP A 115 11.77 0.24 31.69
C ASP A 115 11.24 -0.73 30.63
N PRO A 116 10.22 -0.34 29.83
CA PRO A 116 9.66 -1.22 28.83
C PRO A 116 10.66 -1.69 27.77
N SER A 117 11.79 -1.00 27.54
CA SER A 117 12.81 -1.49 26.61
C SER A 117 13.64 -2.65 27.17
N GLU A 118 13.71 -2.78 28.49
CA GLU A 118 14.48 -3.83 29.19
C GLU A 118 13.60 -5.05 29.52
N ASP A 119 12.27 -4.87 29.58
CA ASP A 119 11.30 -5.96 29.79
C ASP A 119 11.18 -6.84 28.53
N THR A 120 11.93 -7.95 28.55
CA THR A 120 11.98 -8.91 27.44
C THR A 120 10.63 -9.59 27.14
N ASP A 121 9.79 -9.82 28.15
CA ASP A 121 8.47 -10.42 27.98
C ASP A 121 7.52 -9.45 27.31
N LEU A 122 7.56 -8.17 27.71
CA LEU A 122 6.78 -7.11 27.08
C LEU A 122 7.21 -6.89 25.63
N GLN A 123 8.51 -6.87 25.34
CA GLN A 123 9.03 -6.74 23.97
C GLN A 123 8.63 -7.92 23.09
N SER A 124 8.58 -9.13 23.65
CA SER A 124 8.07 -10.31 22.95
C SER A 124 6.58 -10.16 22.63
N GLN A 125 5.76 -9.70 23.58
CA GLN A 125 4.33 -9.44 23.36
C GLN A 125 4.08 -8.35 22.29
N ILE A 126 4.88 -7.29 22.29
CA ILE A 126 4.83 -6.25 21.24
C ILE A 126 5.12 -6.88 19.88
N THR A 127 6.19 -7.66 19.78
CA THR A 127 6.59 -8.36 18.54
C THR A 127 5.48 -9.27 18.01
N ASP A 128 4.84 -10.05 18.89
CA ASP A 128 3.75 -10.94 18.51
C ASP A 128 2.51 -10.18 18.03
N LYS A 129 2.14 -9.08 18.70
CA LYS A 129 1.04 -8.21 18.27
C LYS A 129 1.34 -7.55 16.92
N VAL A 130 2.57 -7.08 16.70
CA VAL A 130 3.02 -6.51 15.43
C VAL A 130 2.94 -7.56 14.31
N ASN A 131 3.41 -8.79 14.56
CA ASN A 131 3.37 -9.87 13.58
C ASN A 131 1.94 -10.30 13.22
N SER A 132 1.07 -10.45 14.22
CA SER A 132 -0.33 -10.80 14.02
C SER A 132 -1.11 -9.69 13.28
N GLY A 133 -0.94 -8.44 13.72
CA GLY A 133 -1.56 -7.28 13.06
C GLY A 133 -1.08 -7.10 11.62
N THR A 134 0.23 -7.25 11.39
CA THR A 134 0.81 -7.23 10.04
C THR A 134 0.21 -8.35 9.18
N THR A 135 0.17 -9.58 9.67
CA THR A 135 -0.34 -10.72 8.90
C THR A 135 -1.79 -10.50 8.49
N THR A 136 -2.61 -9.99 9.40
CA THR A 136 -4.01 -9.64 9.13
C THR A 136 -4.13 -8.57 8.05
N ALA A 137 -3.39 -7.46 8.18
CA ALA A 137 -3.40 -6.37 7.21
C ALA A 137 -2.91 -6.82 5.82
N ILE A 138 -1.87 -7.65 5.78
CA ILE A 138 -1.32 -8.22 4.54
C ILE A 138 -2.34 -9.13 3.86
N ASN A 139 -3.02 -10.01 4.60
CA ASN A 139 -4.05 -10.89 4.05
C ASN A 139 -5.22 -10.08 3.48
N GLN A 140 -5.74 -9.10 4.24
CA GLN A 140 -6.81 -8.21 3.75
C GLN A 140 -6.41 -7.46 2.47
N LEU A 141 -5.17 -6.98 2.39
CA LEU A 141 -4.67 -6.32 1.19
C LEU A 141 -4.59 -7.29 0.02
N VAL A 142 -4.03 -8.49 0.22
CA VAL A 142 -3.95 -9.53 -0.81
C VAL A 142 -5.34 -9.93 -1.30
N ASP A 143 -6.29 -10.12 -0.39
CA ASP A 143 -7.68 -10.46 -0.71
C ASP A 143 -8.33 -9.36 -1.54
N SER A 144 -8.15 -8.08 -1.16
CA SER A 144 -8.69 -6.93 -1.92
C SER A 144 -8.15 -6.81 -3.35
N PHE A 145 -6.97 -7.38 -3.63
CA PHE A 145 -6.41 -7.45 -4.98
C PHE A 145 -6.93 -8.64 -5.79
N ASN A 146 -7.46 -9.66 -5.13
CA ASN A 146 -7.90 -10.92 -5.72
C ASN A 146 -9.42 -11.04 -5.81
N SER A 147 -10.16 -10.26 -5.02
CA SER A 147 -11.62 -10.09 -5.05
C SER A 147 -12.07 -9.22 -6.21
#